data_AF-A0A9W6D1I8-F1
#
_entry.id   AF-A0A9W6D1I8-F1
#
_cell.length_a   1.000
_cell.length_b   1.000
_cell.length_c   1.000
_cell.angle_alpha   90.00
_cell.angle_beta   90.00
_cell.angle_gamma   90.00
#
_symmetry.space_group_name_H-M   'P 1'
#
loop_
_entity.id
_entity.type
_entity.pdbx_description
1 polymer ?
#
loop_
_entity_poly.entity_id
_entity_poly.type
_entity_poly.pdbx_seq_one_letter_code
_entity_poly.pdbx_strand_id
1 'polypeptide(L)'
;MNPVIVIEKPSELDALVEKLAATRYIAIDTESNSFYAYFERICLLQLSTEQEDYILDPLELEDLQPLAKIFMDPGIEKIFHAAVNDVLGLKRDYRFSINNVFDTAIAAKLLGYKQLGLAKLLQEHFGVVLNKKWQRHNWGKRPLEPEQLDYARMDTHYLITLRHILAENLKARELWEAARESCVKITEQAVQEKTFRPESFIQISGARNLDPTGKRILKALYLYREHEAQRRNRAPFRVLSNDTLLRLAHQRPKNVSDFSKIKGIPRNYHNGRGAQNLLELIRKIEGHASR
;
A
#
# COMPACT_ATOMS: atom_id res chain seq x y z
N MET A 1 -21.18 -17.87 6.61
CA MET A 1 -20.92 -16.41 6.58
C MET A 1 -22.12 -15.75 5.94
N ASN A 2 -22.55 -14.61 6.47
CA ASN A 2 -23.57 -13.81 5.81
C ASN A 2 -23.03 -13.27 4.47
N PRO A 3 -23.89 -12.94 3.50
CA PRO A 3 -23.47 -12.25 2.29
C PRO A 3 -22.76 -10.94 2.64
N VAL A 4 -21.72 -10.60 1.87
CA VAL A 4 -21.05 -9.29 2.00
C VAL A 4 -22.00 -8.19 1.52
N ILE A 5 -22.03 -7.08 2.25
CA ILE A 5 -22.86 -5.93 1.93
C ILE A 5 -21.97 -4.90 1.22
N VAL A 6 -22.17 -4.72 -0.07
CA VAL A 6 -21.47 -3.67 -0.83
C VAL A 6 -22.25 -2.37 -0.65
N ILE A 7 -21.57 -1.29 -0.26
CA ILE A 7 -22.14 0.04 -0.16
C ILE A 7 -21.82 0.76 -1.47
N GLU A 8 -22.86 1.16 -2.19
CA GLU A 8 -22.73 1.75 -3.53
C GLU A 8 -23.35 3.15 -3.59
N LYS A 9 -24.20 3.52 -2.62
CA LYS A 9 -24.90 4.81 -2.59
C LYS A 9 -24.64 5.60 -1.32
N PRO A 10 -24.64 6.95 -1.38
CA PRO A 10 -24.54 7.81 -0.19
C PRO A 10 -25.57 7.48 0.90
N SER A 11 -26.83 7.18 0.53
CA SER A 11 -27.86 6.81 1.51
C SER A 11 -27.57 5.49 2.24
N GLU A 12 -26.90 4.55 1.57
CA GLU A 12 -26.48 3.29 2.18
C GLU A 12 -25.30 3.52 3.13
N LEU A 13 -24.41 4.46 2.79
CA LEU A 13 -23.32 4.90 3.67
C LEU A 13 -23.85 5.56 4.94
N ASP A 14 -24.83 6.46 4.83
CA ASP A 14 -25.45 7.11 6.00
C ASP A 14 -26.09 6.08 6.94
N ALA A 15 -26.84 5.12 6.39
CA ALA A 15 -27.44 4.04 7.16
C ALA A 15 -26.38 3.13 7.80
N LEU A 16 -25.29 2.82 7.09
CA LEU A 16 -24.16 2.09 7.66
C LEU A 16 -23.55 2.86 8.83
N VAL A 17 -23.32 4.15 8.67
CA VAL A 17 -22.73 5.00 9.70
C VAL A 17 -23.57 5.03 10.98
N GLU A 18 -24.91 5.07 10.88
CA GLU A 18 -25.81 4.93 12.03
C GLU A 18 -25.65 3.58 12.73
N LYS A 19 -25.57 2.48 11.96
CA LYS A 19 -25.30 1.14 12.51
C LYS A 19 -23.96 1.09 13.23
N LEU A 20 -22.88 1.59 12.61
CA LEU A 20 -21.53 1.57 13.17
C LEU A 20 -21.44 2.36 14.47
N ALA A 21 -22.17 3.48 14.59
CA ALA A 21 -22.23 4.28 15.81
C ALA A 21 -22.79 3.53 17.03
N ALA A 22 -23.57 2.46 16.81
CA ALA A 22 -24.10 1.60 17.88
C ALA A 22 -23.17 0.43 18.25
N THR A 23 -22.04 0.27 17.56
CA THR A 23 -21.09 -0.83 17.81
C THR A 23 -19.94 -0.42 18.72
N ARG A 24 -19.30 -1.40 19.38
CA ARG A 24 -18.09 -1.16 20.20
C ARG A 24 -16.79 -1.46 19.46
N TYR A 25 -16.85 -2.32 18.45
CA TYR A 25 -15.71 -2.82 17.71
C TYR A 25 -16.02 -2.79 16.23
N ILE A 26 -15.09 -2.26 15.45
CA ILE A 26 -15.12 -2.35 13.99
C ILE A 26 -13.76 -2.84 13.51
N ALA A 27 -13.75 -3.88 12.69
CA ALA A 27 -12.57 -4.34 12.00
C ALA A 27 -12.44 -3.60 10.66
N ILE A 28 -11.21 -3.21 10.32
CA ILE A 28 -10.93 -2.35 9.17
C ILE A 28 -9.70 -2.87 8.44
N ASP A 29 -9.79 -2.88 7.11
CA ASP A 29 -8.66 -3.06 6.21
C ASP A 29 -8.80 -2.09 5.02
N THR A 30 -7.73 -1.86 4.27
CA THR A 30 -7.78 -1.06 3.04
C THR A 30 -7.00 -1.69 1.91
N GLU A 31 -7.51 -1.56 0.69
CA GLU A 31 -6.75 -1.91 -0.52
C GLU A 31 -6.36 -0.66 -1.30
N SER A 32 -5.09 -0.57 -1.70
CA SER A 32 -4.54 0.59 -2.40
C SER A 32 -3.94 0.23 -3.75
N ASN A 33 -3.81 1.22 -4.64
CA ASN A 33 -3.19 1.04 -5.96
C ASN A 33 -1.70 1.43 -6.00
N SER A 34 -1.01 1.52 -4.85
CA SER A 34 0.40 1.94 -4.72
C SER A 34 1.38 1.16 -5.61
N PHE A 35 1.07 -0.11 -5.87
CA PHE A 35 1.86 -0.96 -6.77
C PHE A 35 1.72 -0.59 -8.25
N TYR A 36 0.78 0.30 -8.61
CA TYR A 36 0.41 0.64 -9.98
C TYR A 36 0.50 2.14 -10.25
N ALA A 37 0.13 2.99 -9.30
CA ALA A 37 0.07 4.44 -9.42
C ALA A 37 1.26 5.14 -8.73
N TYR A 38 1.58 6.37 -9.16
CA TYR A 38 2.53 7.23 -8.47
C TYR A 38 1.84 7.98 -7.32
N PHE A 39 0.72 8.62 -7.66
CA PHE A 39 -0.25 9.17 -6.71
C PHE A 39 -1.17 8.04 -6.29
N GLU A 40 -0.72 7.30 -5.28
CA GLU A 40 -1.49 6.19 -4.75
C GLU A 40 -2.72 6.70 -3.99
N ARG A 41 -3.78 5.89 -4.00
CA ARG A 41 -5.00 6.14 -3.24
C ARG A 41 -5.59 4.82 -2.75
N ILE A 42 -6.39 4.90 -1.70
CA ILE A 42 -7.28 3.82 -1.27
C ILE A 42 -8.31 3.59 -2.39
N CYS A 43 -8.52 2.33 -2.71
CA CYS A 43 -9.39 1.84 -3.77
C CYS A 43 -10.48 0.90 -3.26
N LEU A 44 -10.37 0.42 -2.01
CA LEU A 44 -11.41 -0.33 -1.31
C LEU A 44 -11.23 -0.13 0.19
N LEU A 45 -12.35 -0.02 0.91
CA LEU A 45 -12.39 0.00 2.37
C LEU A 45 -13.27 -1.15 2.83
N GLN A 46 -12.72 -2.04 3.65
CA GLN A 46 -13.41 -3.17 4.23
C GLN A 46 -13.74 -2.84 5.68
N LEU A 47 -14.99 -3.10 6.09
CA LEU A 47 -15.43 -2.94 7.47
C LEU A 47 -16.15 -4.21 7.91
N SER A 48 -15.84 -4.75 9.08
CA SER A 48 -16.66 -5.79 9.69
C SER A 48 -17.11 -5.36 11.08
N THR A 49 -18.36 -5.67 11.40
CA THR A 49 -18.87 -5.68 12.78
C THR A 49 -18.89 -7.12 13.28
N GLU A 50 -19.42 -7.37 14.47
CA GLU A 50 -19.60 -8.74 14.96
C GLU A 50 -20.63 -9.53 14.16
N GLN A 51 -21.49 -8.87 13.36
CA GLN A 51 -22.64 -9.46 12.69
C GLN A 51 -22.55 -9.44 11.16
N GLU A 52 -22.00 -8.36 10.60
CA GLU A 52 -22.06 -8.05 9.16
C GLU A 52 -20.69 -7.63 8.63
N ASP A 53 -20.45 -7.92 7.36
CA ASP A 53 -19.27 -7.49 6.61
C ASP A 53 -19.68 -6.53 5.50
N TYR A 54 -18.96 -5.42 5.39
CA TYR A 54 -19.20 -4.35 4.45
C TYR A 54 -17.98 -4.09 3.57
N ILE A 55 -18.24 -3.81 2.30
CA ILE A 55 -17.23 -3.34 1.35
C ILE A 55 -17.70 -2.01 0.80
N LEU A 56 -16.85 -1.00 0.92
CA LEU A 56 -17.08 0.33 0.39
C LEU A 56 -16.10 0.56 -0.76
N ASP A 57 -16.64 1.01 -1.88
CA ASP A 57 -15.88 1.38 -3.06
C ASP A 57 -15.69 2.90 -3.14
N PRO A 58 -14.55 3.46 -2.68
CA PRO A 58 -14.31 4.90 -2.74
C PRO A 58 -14.11 5.47 -4.14
N LEU A 59 -14.05 4.62 -5.17
CA LEU A 59 -13.95 5.08 -6.55
C LEU A 59 -15.33 5.38 -7.14
N GLU A 60 -16.37 4.77 -6.59
CA GLU A 60 -17.78 5.02 -6.94
C GLU A 60 -18.47 5.90 -5.87
N LEU A 61 -18.17 5.68 -4.59
CA LEU A 61 -18.55 6.54 -3.47
C LEU A 61 -17.53 7.68 -3.31
N GLU A 62 -17.72 8.77 -4.04
CA GLU A 62 -16.79 9.91 -4.05
C GLU A 62 -16.58 10.56 -2.67
N ASP A 63 -17.55 10.43 -1.76
CA ASP A 63 -17.48 10.99 -0.40
C ASP A 63 -17.62 9.93 0.70
N LEU A 64 -16.51 9.69 1.42
CA LEU A 64 -16.49 8.85 2.63
C LEU A 64 -16.48 9.67 3.93
N GLN A 65 -16.55 11.00 3.88
CA GLN A 65 -16.53 11.86 5.07
C GLN A 65 -17.56 11.51 6.16
N PRO A 66 -18.76 10.95 5.86
CA PRO A 66 -19.67 10.48 6.91
C PRO A 66 -19.04 9.49 7.91
N LEU A 67 -18.02 8.72 7.50
CA LEU A 67 -17.30 7.80 8.37
C LEU A 67 -16.34 8.51 9.35
N ALA A 68 -15.98 9.77 9.13
CA ALA A 68 -15.00 10.48 9.96
C ALA A 68 -15.37 10.47 11.44
N LYS A 69 -16.67 10.60 11.77
CA LYS A 69 -17.15 10.52 13.15
C LYS A 69 -16.92 9.14 13.78
N ILE A 70 -17.02 8.05 13.01
CA ILE A 70 -16.79 6.69 13.48
C ILE A 70 -15.30 6.46 13.76
N PHE A 71 -14.42 6.90 12.86
CA PHE A 71 -12.97 6.78 13.06
C PHE A 71 -12.47 7.62 14.24
N MET A 72 -13.03 8.82 14.44
CA MET A 72 -12.64 9.73 15.52
C MET A 72 -13.23 9.34 16.88
N ASP A 73 -14.33 8.59 16.94
CA ASP A 73 -14.98 8.24 18.19
C ASP A 73 -14.08 7.35 19.08
N PRO A 74 -13.65 7.80 20.28
CA PRO A 74 -12.85 6.98 21.18
C PRO A 74 -13.65 5.81 21.80
N GLY A 75 -14.99 5.85 21.78
CA GLY A 75 -15.87 4.80 22.28
C GLY A 75 -15.97 3.57 21.36
N ILE A 76 -15.56 3.70 20.10
CA ILE A 76 -15.52 2.62 19.11
C ILE A 76 -14.05 2.22 18.92
N GLU A 77 -13.70 0.96 19.17
CA GLU A 77 -12.34 0.47 18.93
C GLU A 77 -12.18 0.05 17.46
N LYS A 78 -11.17 0.60 16.80
CA LYS A 78 -10.83 0.30 15.40
C LYS A 78 -9.77 -0.77 15.34
N ILE A 79 -10.15 -1.95 14.86
CA ILE A 79 -9.31 -3.13 14.84
C ILE A 79 -8.71 -3.29 13.46
N PHE A 80 -7.38 -3.32 13.40
CA PHE A 80 -6.62 -3.49 12.18
C PHE A 80 -5.64 -4.65 12.30
N HIS A 81 -5.01 -5.01 11.19
CA HIS A 81 -3.85 -5.87 11.16
C HIS A 81 -2.69 -5.18 10.45
N ALA A 82 -1.60 -4.85 11.16
CA ALA A 82 -0.47 -4.10 10.60
C ALA A 82 -0.88 -2.72 10.02
N ALA A 83 -1.62 -1.96 10.82
CA ALA A 83 -2.44 -0.80 10.47
C ALA A 83 -1.70 0.43 9.93
N VAL A 84 -0.36 0.45 9.95
CA VAL A 84 0.43 1.67 9.71
C VAL A 84 0.11 2.27 8.33
N ASN A 85 0.05 1.44 7.29
CA ASN A 85 -0.22 1.92 5.94
C ASN A 85 -1.69 2.32 5.77
N ASP A 86 -2.62 1.58 6.38
CA ASP A 86 -4.05 1.87 6.32
C ASP A 86 -4.36 3.22 6.99
N VAL A 87 -3.85 3.43 8.20
CA VAL A 87 -4.00 4.67 8.96
C VAL A 87 -3.41 5.86 8.19
N LEU A 88 -2.21 5.70 7.61
CA LEU A 88 -1.60 6.75 6.79
C LEU A 88 -2.38 7.01 5.50
N GLY A 89 -2.92 5.97 4.85
CA GLY A 89 -3.76 6.09 3.67
C GLY A 89 -5.06 6.83 3.95
N LEU A 90 -5.76 6.46 5.03
CA LEU A 90 -7.02 7.09 5.46
C LEU A 90 -6.82 8.56 5.81
N LYS A 91 -5.71 8.90 6.48
CA LYS A 91 -5.32 10.30 6.74
C LYS A 91 -5.01 11.07 5.45
N ARG A 92 -4.24 10.47 4.54
CA ARG A 92 -3.82 11.12 3.30
C ARG A 92 -5.02 11.42 2.39
N ASP A 93 -5.89 10.43 2.19
CA ASP A 93 -6.94 10.49 1.18
C ASP A 93 -8.21 11.16 1.72
N TYR A 94 -8.53 10.95 3.01
CA TYR A 94 -9.79 11.40 3.61
C TYR A 94 -9.63 12.31 4.83
N ARG A 95 -8.39 12.59 5.26
CA ARG A 95 -8.10 13.44 6.45
C ARG A 95 -8.74 12.93 7.74
N PHE A 96 -8.95 11.62 7.86
CA PHE A 96 -9.53 11.04 9.06
C PHE A 96 -8.58 11.14 10.26
N SER A 97 -9.12 11.61 11.39
CA SER A 97 -8.53 11.40 12.70
C SER A 97 -9.00 10.05 13.22
N ILE A 98 -8.07 9.17 13.59
CA ILE A 98 -8.37 7.82 14.04
C ILE A 98 -7.95 7.69 15.50
N ASN A 99 -8.90 7.38 16.38
CA ASN A 99 -8.67 7.16 17.81
C ASN A 99 -8.87 5.68 18.17
N ASN A 100 -8.47 5.25 19.37
CA ASN A 100 -8.78 3.91 19.90
C ASN A 100 -8.50 2.75 18.91
N VAL A 101 -7.27 2.67 18.41
CA VAL A 101 -6.84 1.59 17.50
C VAL A 101 -6.35 0.39 18.30
N PHE A 102 -6.70 -0.81 17.83
CA PHE A 102 -6.07 -2.06 18.23
C PHE A 102 -5.47 -2.76 17.01
N ASP A 103 -4.16 -3.02 17.03
CA ASP A 103 -3.46 -3.71 15.95
C ASP A 103 -3.13 -5.15 16.35
N THR A 104 -3.73 -6.10 15.64
CA THR A 104 -3.55 -7.54 15.90
C THR A 104 -2.13 -8.03 15.60
N ALA A 105 -1.38 -7.41 14.69
CA ALA A 105 0.01 -7.75 14.41
C ALA A 105 0.94 -7.27 15.55
N ILE A 106 0.67 -6.09 16.13
CA ILE A 106 1.38 -5.63 17.34
C ILE A 106 1.10 -6.57 18.51
N ALA A 107 -0.17 -6.91 18.73
CA ALA A 107 -0.57 -7.82 19.79
C ALA A 107 0.11 -9.20 19.64
N ALA A 108 0.08 -9.78 18.45
CA ALA A 108 0.76 -11.04 18.15
C ALA A 108 2.28 -10.94 18.37
N LYS A 109 2.92 -9.83 17.98
CA LYS A 109 4.35 -9.61 18.22
C LYS A 109 4.69 -9.60 19.70
N LEU A 110 3.92 -8.87 20.51
CA LEU A 110 4.13 -8.81 21.97
C LEU A 110 3.90 -10.17 22.65
N LEU A 111 2.97 -10.96 22.14
CA LEU A 111 2.71 -12.32 22.61
C LEU A 111 3.76 -13.35 22.15
N GLY A 112 4.74 -12.95 21.34
CA GLY A 112 5.85 -13.80 20.91
C GLY A 112 5.55 -14.69 19.70
N TYR A 113 4.52 -14.38 18.91
CA TYR A 113 4.23 -15.12 17.68
C TYR A 113 5.38 -14.96 16.68
N LYS A 114 5.81 -16.07 16.06
CA LYS A 114 6.90 -16.06 15.06
C LYS A 114 6.45 -15.56 13.69
N GLN A 115 5.20 -15.83 13.33
CA GLN A 115 4.62 -15.44 12.04
C GLN A 115 3.50 -14.43 12.28
N LEU A 116 3.75 -13.17 11.92
CA LEU A 116 2.87 -12.05 12.27
C LEU A 116 1.83 -11.72 11.19
N GLY A 117 1.93 -12.31 10.00
CA GLY A 117 1.00 -11.98 8.91
C GLY A 117 -0.40 -12.55 9.14
N LEU A 118 -1.43 -11.81 8.74
CA LEU A 118 -2.84 -12.16 8.96
C LEU A 118 -3.17 -13.59 8.56
N ALA A 119 -2.80 -14.00 7.34
CA ALA A 119 -3.03 -15.36 6.85
C ALA A 119 -2.49 -16.46 7.79
N LYS A 120 -1.41 -16.18 8.52
CA LYS A 120 -0.82 -17.12 9.48
C LYS A 120 -1.55 -17.13 10.80
N LEU A 121 -1.92 -15.97 11.31
CA LEU A 121 -2.76 -15.89 12.51
C LEU A 121 -4.13 -16.53 12.29
N LEU A 122 -4.76 -16.30 11.13
CA LEU A 122 -6.05 -16.92 10.82
C LEU A 122 -5.95 -18.43 10.65
N GLN A 123 -4.86 -18.92 10.03
CA GLN A 123 -4.60 -20.35 9.93
C GLN A 123 -4.42 -20.99 11.32
N GLU A 124 -3.66 -20.34 12.20
CA GLU A 124 -3.36 -20.86 13.54
C GLU A 124 -4.57 -20.84 14.48
N HIS A 125 -5.36 -19.76 14.46
CA HIS A 125 -6.50 -19.60 15.38
C HIS A 125 -7.82 -20.17 14.87
N PHE A 126 -8.04 -20.21 13.56
CA PHE A 126 -9.33 -20.56 12.96
C PHE A 126 -9.24 -21.67 11.91
N GLY A 127 -8.03 -22.17 11.59
CA GLY A 127 -7.84 -23.14 10.51
C GLY A 127 -8.11 -22.57 9.11
N VAL A 128 -8.24 -21.24 8.99
CA VAL A 128 -8.60 -20.56 7.75
C VAL A 128 -7.37 -20.38 6.87
N VAL A 129 -7.47 -20.76 5.60
CA VAL A 129 -6.39 -20.58 4.61
C VAL A 129 -6.76 -19.45 3.65
N LEU A 130 -6.13 -18.29 3.82
CA LEU A 130 -6.34 -17.16 2.92
C LEU A 130 -5.70 -17.40 1.54
N ASN A 131 -6.46 -17.07 0.48
CA ASN A 131 -6.00 -17.19 -0.89
C ASN A 131 -5.17 -15.96 -1.31
N LYS A 132 -3.87 -16.11 -1.55
CA LYS A 132 -2.98 -14.98 -1.90
C LYS A 132 -3.15 -14.42 -3.33
N LYS A 133 -4.12 -14.91 -4.11
CA LYS A 133 -4.32 -14.56 -5.53
C LYS A 133 -4.44 -13.06 -5.77
N TRP A 134 -5.09 -12.33 -4.87
CA TRP A 134 -5.46 -10.93 -5.09
C TRP A 134 -4.57 -9.89 -4.38
N GLN A 135 -3.61 -10.31 -3.55
CA GLN A 135 -2.72 -9.42 -2.79
C GLN A 135 -1.95 -8.39 -3.64
N ARG A 136 -1.69 -8.69 -4.93
CA ARG A 136 -1.01 -7.77 -5.87
C ARG A 136 -1.93 -7.30 -6.98
N HIS A 137 -3.24 -7.45 -6.83
CA HIS A 137 -4.21 -7.01 -7.81
C HIS A 137 -4.16 -5.48 -8.00
N ASN A 138 -4.57 -4.99 -9.17
CA ASN A 138 -4.77 -3.57 -9.35
C ASN A 138 -6.18 -3.20 -8.89
N TRP A 139 -6.33 -2.94 -7.60
CA TRP A 139 -7.60 -2.53 -6.99
C TRP A 139 -8.19 -1.23 -7.52
N GLY A 140 -7.47 -0.49 -8.38
CA GLY A 140 -8.02 0.64 -9.13
C GLY A 140 -8.82 0.26 -10.39
N LYS A 141 -9.01 -1.04 -10.68
CA LYS A 141 -9.79 -1.51 -11.83
C LYS A 141 -11.24 -1.82 -11.46
N ARG A 142 -12.15 -1.55 -12.37
CA ARG A 142 -13.58 -1.86 -12.27
C ARG A 142 -14.09 -2.58 -13.53
N PRO A 143 -15.19 -3.38 -13.41
CA PRO A 143 -15.89 -3.75 -12.17
C PRO A 143 -15.04 -4.68 -11.27
N LEU A 144 -15.43 -4.82 -10.01
CA LEU A 144 -14.85 -5.82 -9.11
C LEU A 144 -15.58 -7.16 -9.31
N GLU A 145 -14.81 -8.24 -9.43
CA GLU A 145 -15.36 -9.61 -9.54
C GLU A 145 -15.79 -10.13 -8.16
N PRO A 146 -16.80 -11.02 -8.08
CA PRO A 146 -17.26 -11.59 -6.81
C PRO A 146 -16.13 -12.20 -5.97
N GLU A 147 -15.16 -12.89 -6.58
CA GLU A 147 -14.05 -13.50 -5.86
C GLU A 147 -13.05 -12.47 -5.30
N GLN A 148 -13.09 -11.23 -5.77
CA GLN A 148 -12.30 -10.12 -5.22
C GLN A 148 -12.97 -9.56 -3.98
N LEU A 149 -14.30 -9.41 -4.01
CA LEU A 149 -15.10 -9.01 -2.85
C LEU A 149 -14.99 -10.05 -1.73
N ASP A 150 -15.12 -11.33 -2.06
CA ASP A 150 -14.94 -12.42 -1.09
C ASP A 150 -13.53 -12.44 -0.49
N TYR A 151 -12.50 -12.18 -1.29
CA TYR A 151 -11.13 -12.05 -0.79
C TYR A 151 -11.00 -10.88 0.18
N ALA A 152 -11.45 -9.69 -0.23
CA ALA A 152 -11.37 -8.46 0.56
C ALA A 152 -12.08 -8.61 1.91
N ARG A 153 -13.28 -9.21 1.93
CA ARG A 153 -14.01 -9.47 3.17
C ARG A 153 -13.18 -10.24 4.21
N MET A 154 -12.37 -11.20 3.76
CA MET A 154 -11.65 -12.09 4.66
C MET A 154 -10.56 -11.38 5.46
N ASP A 155 -10.11 -10.20 5.00
CA ASP A 155 -9.11 -9.40 5.71
C ASP A 155 -9.69 -8.73 6.98
N THR A 156 -11.02 -8.57 7.09
CA THR A 156 -11.69 -8.00 8.28
C THR A 156 -12.58 -8.97 9.05
N HIS A 157 -13.19 -9.96 8.38
CA HIS A 157 -14.22 -10.84 8.95
C HIS A 157 -13.83 -11.48 10.29
N TYR A 158 -12.59 -11.94 10.42
CA TYR A 158 -12.09 -12.63 11.61
C TYR A 158 -11.38 -11.71 12.61
N LEU A 159 -11.15 -10.44 12.27
CA LEU A 159 -10.27 -9.57 13.07
C LEU A 159 -10.84 -9.26 14.45
N ILE A 160 -12.16 -9.09 14.59
CA ILE A 160 -12.77 -8.83 15.90
C ILE A 160 -12.58 -10.04 16.83
N THR A 161 -12.88 -11.25 16.33
CA THR A 161 -12.67 -12.48 17.08
C THR A 161 -11.21 -12.70 17.43
N LEU A 162 -10.30 -12.47 16.47
CA LEU A 162 -8.86 -12.55 16.69
C LEU A 162 -8.42 -11.55 17.77
N ARG A 163 -8.90 -10.30 17.70
CA ARG A 163 -8.65 -9.28 18.71
C ARG A 163 -9.08 -9.74 20.09
N HIS A 164 -10.26 -10.34 20.25
CA HIS A 164 -10.71 -10.84 21.56
C HIS A 164 -9.73 -11.86 22.15
N ILE A 165 -9.31 -12.84 21.33
CA ILE A 165 -8.33 -13.86 21.73
C ILE A 165 -6.99 -13.22 22.12
N LEU A 166 -6.47 -12.30 21.31
CA LEU A 166 -5.19 -11.67 21.57
C LEU A 166 -5.25 -10.74 22.80
N ALA A 167 -6.36 -10.02 23.01
CA ALA A 167 -6.57 -9.14 24.14
C ALA A 167 -6.59 -9.91 25.48
N GLU A 168 -7.31 -11.04 25.54
CA GLU A 168 -7.32 -11.94 26.70
C GLU A 168 -5.90 -12.40 27.04
N ASN A 169 -5.16 -12.87 26.03
CA ASN A 169 -3.78 -13.33 26.21
C ASN A 169 -2.82 -12.22 26.64
N LEU A 170 -2.98 -11.00 26.11
CA LEU A 170 -2.18 -9.84 26.52
C LEU A 170 -2.43 -9.50 27.98
N LYS A 171 -3.69 -9.51 28.44
CA LYS A 171 -4.04 -9.25 29.84
C LYS A 171 -3.48 -10.32 30.77
N ALA A 172 -3.60 -11.60 30.40
CA ALA A 172 -3.06 -12.71 31.17
C ALA A 172 -1.53 -12.65 31.34
N ARG A 173 -0.84 -11.93 30.45
CA ARG A 173 0.62 -11.72 30.50
C ARG A 173 1.02 -10.31 30.93
N GLU A 174 0.07 -9.48 31.37
CA GLU A 174 0.31 -8.08 31.78
C GLU A 174 0.93 -7.20 30.67
N LEU A 175 0.68 -7.52 29.40
CA LEU A 175 1.17 -6.81 28.22
C LEU A 175 0.13 -5.89 27.57
N TRP A 176 -1.06 -5.80 28.15
CA TRP A 176 -2.19 -5.05 27.58
C TRP A 176 -1.87 -3.56 27.37
N GLU A 177 -1.35 -2.87 28.39
CA GLU A 177 -1.03 -1.44 28.26
C GLU A 177 0.11 -1.19 27.26
N ALA A 178 1.14 -2.05 27.24
CA ALA A 178 2.22 -1.96 26.24
C ALA A 178 1.70 -2.10 24.80
N ALA A 179 0.69 -2.95 24.58
CA ALA A 179 0.02 -3.07 23.29
C ALA A 179 -0.75 -1.80 22.94
N ARG A 180 -1.49 -1.22 23.88
CA ARG A 180 -2.25 0.02 23.67
C ARG A 180 -1.34 1.20 23.36
N GLU A 181 -0.27 1.39 24.12
CA GLU A 181 0.74 2.43 23.85
C GLU A 181 1.35 2.28 22.46
N SER A 182 1.64 1.05 22.05
CA SER A 182 2.18 0.77 20.72
C SER A 182 1.17 1.08 19.61
N CYS A 183 -0.13 0.86 19.84
CA CYS A 183 -1.18 1.20 18.88
C CYS A 183 -1.41 2.71 18.79
N VAL A 184 -1.34 3.45 19.90
CA VAL A 184 -1.42 4.93 19.91
C VAL A 184 -0.32 5.55 19.05
N LYS A 185 0.90 4.99 19.08
CA LYS A 185 2.01 5.45 18.22
C LYS A 185 1.71 5.32 16.73
N ILE A 186 0.79 4.45 16.30
CA ILE A 186 0.35 4.39 14.90
C ILE A 186 -0.51 5.62 14.58
N THR A 187 -1.45 5.96 15.45
CA THR A 187 -2.38 7.08 15.25
C THR A 187 -1.70 8.44 15.35
N GLU A 188 -0.54 8.54 16.01
CA GLU A 188 0.25 9.78 16.09
C GLU A 188 1.12 10.05 14.86
N GLN A 189 1.31 9.06 13.97
CA GLN A 189 2.16 9.26 12.78
C GLN A 189 1.54 10.29 11.84
N ALA A 190 2.33 11.31 11.51
CA ALA A 190 1.98 12.28 10.48
C ALA A 190 2.14 11.66 9.09
N VAL A 191 1.22 12.01 8.18
CA VAL A 191 1.40 11.72 6.76
C VAL A 191 2.63 12.49 6.28
N GLN A 192 3.70 11.77 5.96
CA GLN A 192 4.88 12.37 5.37
C GLN A 192 4.66 12.58 3.88
N GLU A 193 4.90 13.79 3.41
CA GLU A 193 4.96 14.03 1.97
C GLU A 193 6.09 13.20 1.37
N LYS A 194 5.79 12.48 0.28
CA LYS A 194 6.81 11.76 -0.49
C LYS A 194 7.75 12.77 -1.13
N THR A 195 8.81 13.13 -0.42
CA THR A 195 9.85 14.04 -0.92
C THR A 195 10.84 13.25 -1.77
N PHE A 196 10.76 13.44 -3.08
CA PHE A 196 11.77 12.89 -3.98
C PHE A 196 13.12 13.57 -3.74
N ARG A 197 14.15 12.75 -3.46
CA ARG A 197 15.52 13.23 -3.27
C ARG A 197 16.39 12.78 -4.45
N PRO A 198 16.87 13.71 -5.29
CA PRO A 198 17.75 13.41 -6.42
C PRO A 198 18.96 12.54 -6.07
N GLU A 199 19.58 12.76 -4.91
CA GLU A 199 20.80 12.04 -4.48
C GLU A 199 20.53 10.62 -3.99
N SER A 200 19.27 10.23 -3.74
CA SER A 200 18.93 8.88 -3.28
C SER A 200 19.23 7.79 -4.31
N PHE A 201 19.56 8.14 -5.56
CA PHE A 201 20.03 7.18 -6.57
C PHE A 201 21.22 6.33 -6.08
N ILE A 202 22.06 6.85 -5.17
CA ILE A 202 23.22 6.14 -4.63
C ILE A 202 22.83 4.98 -3.69
N GLN A 203 21.60 4.98 -3.19
CA GLN A 203 21.06 3.92 -2.33
C GLN A 203 20.59 2.71 -3.15
N ILE A 204 20.49 2.84 -4.48
CA ILE A 204 20.20 1.71 -5.35
C ILE A 204 21.34 0.69 -5.21
N SER A 205 21.02 -0.52 -4.77
CA SER A 205 21.99 -1.62 -4.65
C SER A 205 22.74 -1.82 -5.97
N GLY A 206 24.08 -1.75 -5.95
CA GLY A 206 24.93 -1.80 -7.14
C GLY A 206 25.35 -0.43 -7.71
N ALA A 207 24.72 0.68 -7.31
CA ALA A 207 25.07 2.02 -7.79
C ALA A 207 26.53 2.41 -7.49
N ARG A 208 27.06 1.96 -6.34
CA ARG A 208 28.44 2.25 -5.92
C ARG A 208 29.49 1.62 -6.82
N ASN A 209 29.16 0.51 -7.49
CA ASN A 209 30.05 -0.27 -8.35
C ASN A 209 30.18 0.33 -9.76
N LEU A 210 29.36 1.32 -10.11
CA LEU A 210 29.49 2.04 -11.37
C LEU A 210 30.72 2.96 -11.34
N ASP A 211 31.35 3.11 -12.49
CA ASP A 211 32.38 4.12 -12.73
C ASP A 211 31.78 5.54 -12.65
N PRO A 212 32.60 6.61 -12.63
CA PRO A 212 32.10 7.98 -12.48
C PRO A 212 31.06 8.38 -13.53
N THR A 213 31.27 7.98 -14.79
CA THR A 213 30.31 8.25 -15.88
C THR A 213 29.02 7.47 -15.69
N GLY A 214 29.10 6.18 -15.33
CA GLY A 214 27.93 5.37 -15.02
C GLY A 214 27.12 5.93 -13.85
N LYS A 215 27.76 6.45 -12.80
CA LYS A 215 27.07 7.12 -11.69
C LYS A 215 26.30 8.37 -12.14
N ARG A 216 26.88 9.20 -13.01
CA ARG A 216 26.18 10.37 -13.58
C ARG A 216 25.00 9.94 -14.46
N ILE A 217 25.17 8.91 -15.28
CA ILE A 217 24.10 8.36 -16.11
C ILE A 217 22.98 7.79 -15.23
N LEU A 218 23.32 7.02 -14.19
CA LEU A 218 22.35 6.48 -13.25
C LEU A 218 21.54 7.59 -12.58
N LYS A 219 22.18 8.66 -12.12
CA LYS A 219 21.49 9.83 -11.55
C LYS A 219 20.53 10.45 -12.57
N ALA A 220 20.97 10.66 -13.79
CA ALA A 220 20.12 11.21 -14.86
C ALA A 220 18.91 10.30 -15.17
N LEU A 221 19.13 8.98 -15.28
CA LEU A 221 18.06 8.00 -15.50
C LEU A 221 17.10 7.91 -14.32
N TYR A 222 17.61 8.05 -13.08
CA TYR A 222 16.80 8.08 -11.87
C TYR A 222 15.86 9.29 -11.84
N LEU A 223 16.37 10.48 -12.19
CA LEU A 223 15.57 11.70 -12.37
C LEU A 223 14.53 11.55 -13.49
N TYR A 224 14.94 10.99 -14.63
CA TYR A 224 14.04 10.73 -15.75
C TYR A 224 12.90 9.79 -15.35
N ARG A 225 13.22 8.71 -14.63
CA ARG A 225 12.21 7.75 -14.15
C ARG A 225 11.22 8.43 -13.24
N GLU A 226 11.69 9.28 -12.33
CA GLU A 226 10.83 10.03 -11.42
C GLU A 226 9.84 10.91 -12.16
N HIS A 227 10.34 11.73 -13.10
CA HIS A 227 9.50 12.58 -13.92
C HIS A 227 8.46 11.78 -14.72
N GLU A 228 8.86 10.68 -15.36
CA GLU A 228 7.93 9.85 -16.12
C GLU A 228 6.93 9.09 -15.23
N ALA A 229 7.32 8.72 -14.02
CA ALA A 229 6.43 8.10 -13.04
C ALA A 229 5.33 9.07 -12.61
N GLN A 230 5.70 10.31 -12.27
CA GLN A 230 4.77 11.38 -11.95
C GLN A 230 3.85 11.70 -13.15
N ARG A 231 4.45 12.00 -14.31
CA ARG A 231 3.73 12.42 -15.52
C ARG A 231 2.71 11.38 -16.00
N ARG A 232 3.02 10.09 -15.87
CA ARG A 232 2.15 8.98 -16.31
C ARG A 232 1.28 8.43 -15.18
N ASN A 233 1.37 8.98 -13.97
CA ASN A 233 0.83 8.41 -12.74
C ASN A 233 1.10 6.90 -12.62
N ARG A 234 2.37 6.49 -12.69
CA ARG A 234 2.79 5.09 -12.59
C ARG A 234 3.82 4.90 -11.50
N ALA A 235 3.71 3.80 -10.77
CA ALA A 235 4.72 3.42 -9.78
C ALA A 235 6.14 3.43 -10.42
N PRO A 236 7.16 4.06 -9.81
CA PRO A 236 8.46 4.26 -10.46
C PRO A 236 9.10 2.99 -11.01
N PHE A 237 9.04 1.88 -10.27
CA PHE A 237 9.62 0.60 -10.70
C PHE A 237 8.93 -0.01 -11.94
N ARG A 238 7.68 0.38 -12.24
CA ARG A 238 6.97 0.00 -13.47
C ARG A 238 7.34 0.87 -14.67
N VAL A 239 7.92 2.06 -14.44
CA VAL A 239 8.52 2.86 -15.51
C VAL A 239 9.87 2.27 -15.89
N LEU A 240 10.78 2.14 -14.92
CA LEU A 240 12.07 1.46 -15.09
C LEU A 240 12.48 0.85 -13.74
N SER A 241 12.77 -0.45 -13.70
CA SER A 241 13.24 -1.10 -12.47
C SER A 241 14.63 -0.60 -12.08
N ASN A 242 15.01 -0.72 -10.79
CA ASN A 242 16.37 -0.38 -10.35
C ASN A 242 17.44 -1.16 -11.12
N ASP A 243 17.21 -2.46 -11.38
CA ASP A 243 18.08 -3.30 -12.20
C ASP A 243 18.20 -2.79 -13.64
N THR A 244 17.09 -2.37 -14.24
CA THR A 244 17.08 -1.78 -15.59
C THR A 244 17.89 -0.48 -15.63
N LEU A 245 17.76 0.40 -14.63
CA LEU A 245 18.53 1.64 -14.55
C LEU A 245 20.05 1.36 -14.47
N LEU A 246 20.46 0.38 -13.67
CA LEU A 246 21.86 -0.03 -13.53
C LEU A 246 22.41 -0.59 -14.83
N ARG A 247 21.65 -1.48 -15.50
CA ARG A 247 22.05 -2.03 -16.81
C ARG A 247 22.24 -0.94 -17.85
N LEU A 248 21.33 0.03 -17.92
CA LEU A 248 21.46 1.16 -18.85
C LEU A 248 22.69 2.01 -18.54
N ALA A 249 22.94 2.30 -17.26
CA ALA A 249 24.11 3.07 -16.83
C ALA A 249 25.45 2.36 -17.10
N HIS A 250 25.46 1.03 -17.03
CA HIS A 250 26.62 0.19 -17.30
C HIS A 250 26.84 -0.05 -18.79
N GLN A 251 25.81 -0.46 -19.54
CA GLN A 251 25.93 -0.86 -20.95
C GLN A 251 25.93 0.30 -21.94
N ARG A 252 25.33 1.45 -21.57
CA ARG A 252 25.31 2.70 -22.35
C ARG A 252 24.98 2.50 -23.85
N PRO A 253 23.74 2.09 -24.16
CA PRO A 253 23.26 1.92 -25.54
C PRO A 253 23.66 3.07 -26.47
N LYS A 254 24.15 2.75 -27.67
CA LYS A 254 24.63 3.76 -28.64
C LYS A 254 23.61 4.07 -29.71
N ASN A 255 22.62 3.21 -29.91
CA ASN A 255 21.52 3.40 -30.85
C ASN A 255 20.22 2.85 -30.25
N VAL A 256 19.08 3.12 -30.91
CA VAL A 256 17.75 2.71 -30.43
C VAL A 256 17.59 1.18 -30.40
N SER A 257 18.17 0.45 -31.37
CA SER A 257 18.00 -1.01 -31.44
C SER A 257 18.70 -1.75 -30.30
N ASP A 258 19.74 -1.16 -29.71
CA ASP A 258 20.43 -1.72 -28.53
C ASP A 258 19.53 -1.83 -27.29
N PHE A 259 18.51 -0.97 -27.16
CA PHE A 259 17.61 -1.01 -26.01
C PHE A 259 16.87 -2.34 -25.90
N SER A 260 16.46 -2.94 -27.03
CA SER A 260 15.79 -4.25 -27.04
C SER A 260 16.60 -5.38 -26.40
N LYS A 261 17.93 -5.24 -26.33
CA LYS A 261 18.87 -6.21 -25.74
C LYS A 261 19.00 -6.04 -24.21
N ILE A 262 18.52 -4.92 -23.65
CA ILE A 262 18.56 -4.64 -22.22
C ILE A 262 17.50 -5.49 -21.51
N LYS A 263 17.94 -6.53 -20.80
CA LYS A 263 17.03 -7.36 -19.99
C LYS A 263 16.23 -6.49 -19.01
N GLY A 264 14.92 -6.72 -18.96
CA GLY A 264 14.01 -6.02 -18.06
C GLY A 264 13.62 -4.61 -18.50
N ILE A 265 14.00 -4.18 -19.71
CA ILE A 265 13.49 -2.93 -20.25
C ILE A 265 12.03 -3.10 -20.72
N PRO A 266 11.11 -2.18 -20.38
CA PRO A 266 9.74 -2.25 -20.86
C PRO A 266 9.65 -2.06 -22.38
N ARG A 267 8.65 -2.69 -23.01
CA ARG A 267 8.44 -2.68 -24.47
C ARG A 267 8.35 -1.28 -25.08
N ASN A 268 7.78 -0.32 -24.36
CA ASN A 268 7.67 1.08 -24.83
C ASN A 268 9.01 1.83 -24.90
N TYR A 269 10.12 1.19 -24.50
CA TYR A 269 11.48 1.70 -24.64
C TYR A 269 12.32 0.87 -25.62
N HIS A 270 11.72 -0.09 -26.33
CA HIS A 270 12.43 -0.86 -27.37
C HIS A 270 12.68 -0.04 -28.64
N ASN A 271 11.79 0.93 -28.92
CA ASN A 271 11.86 1.82 -30.07
C ASN A 271 11.08 3.12 -29.82
N GLY A 272 11.00 3.97 -30.85
CA GLY A 272 10.21 5.20 -30.83
C GLY A 272 10.72 6.25 -29.85
N ARG A 273 9.82 7.17 -29.47
CA ARG A 273 10.15 8.36 -28.67
C ARG A 273 10.72 8.04 -27.28
N GLY A 274 10.24 6.98 -26.63
CA GLY A 274 10.75 6.56 -25.32
C GLY A 274 12.23 6.17 -25.36
N ALA A 275 12.61 5.36 -26.36
CA ALA A 275 13.99 4.94 -26.57
C ALA A 275 14.89 6.13 -27.00
N GLN A 276 14.39 7.00 -27.88
CA GLN A 276 15.10 8.21 -28.31
C GLN A 276 15.43 9.13 -27.13
N ASN A 277 14.45 9.40 -26.26
CA ASN A 277 14.66 10.24 -25.08
C ASN A 277 15.74 9.66 -24.13
N LEU A 278 15.73 8.35 -23.90
CA LEU A 278 16.77 7.70 -23.07
C LEU A 278 18.15 7.76 -23.74
N LEU A 279 18.22 7.55 -25.05
CA LEU A 279 19.46 7.60 -25.81
C LEU A 279 20.09 9.00 -25.77
N GLU A 280 19.29 10.04 -26.01
CA GLU A 280 19.73 11.43 -25.94
C GLU A 280 20.22 11.79 -24.52
N LEU A 281 19.52 11.34 -23.49
CA LEU A 281 19.92 11.54 -22.09
C LEU A 281 21.30 10.92 -21.80
N ILE A 282 21.52 9.67 -22.23
CA ILE A 282 22.79 8.97 -22.04
C ILE A 282 23.92 9.69 -22.79
N ARG A 283 23.70 10.00 -24.08
CA ARG A 283 24.69 10.69 -24.93
C ARG A 283 25.06 12.06 -24.36
N LYS A 284 24.10 12.82 -23.84
CA LYS A 284 24.35 14.11 -23.21
C LYS A 284 25.35 13.97 -22.06
N ILE A 285 25.17 13.00 -21.17
CA ILE A 285 26.06 12.80 -20.01
C ILE A 285 27.44 12.28 -20.45
N GLU A 286 27.52 11.43 -21.46
CA GLU A 286 28.80 10.96 -22.00
C GLU A 286 29.59 12.09 -22.69
N GLY A 287 28.92 12.98 -23.42
CA GLY A 287 29.56 14.14 -24.06
C GLY A 287 30.14 15.16 -23.07
N HIS A 288 29.56 15.27 -21.87
CA HIS A 288 30.09 16.12 -20.80
C HIS A 288 31.25 15.46 -20.02
N ALA A 289 31.48 14.16 -20.21
CA ALA A 289 32.59 13.43 -19.57
C ALA A 289 33.92 13.58 -20.32
N SER A 290 33.86 14.05 -21.56
CA SER A 290 35.00 14.14 -22.50
C SER A 290 35.58 15.56 -22.58
N ARG A 291 35.17 16.46 -21.69
CA ARG A 291 35.68 17.82 -21.47
C ARG A 291 36.16 17.91 -20.03
#